data_AF-A0A6S6TXG5-F1
#
_entry.id   AF-A0A6S6TXG5-F1
#
_cell.length_a   1.000
_cell.length_b   1.000
_cell.length_c   1.000
_cell.angle_alpha   90.00
_cell.angle_beta   90.00
_cell.angle_gamma   90.00
#
_symmetry.space_group_name_H-M   'P 1'
#
loop_
_entity.id
_entity.type
_entity.pdbx_description
1 polymer ?
#
loop_
_entity_poly.entity_id
_entity_poly.type
_entity_poly.pdbx_seq_one_letter_code
_entity_poly.pdbx_strand_id
1 'polypeptide(L)'
;MKKLFISLLILFTLTGCTLTPMSFDNDASSQNINTSLVCAKQIDLYPLSINEANPPQEAFNHYLKKLKEYTTNNIIVHETMKLSMEEEKVNDFVKNYGDETLHIYDLSKKNRDRFLQFIKQTKATKNSIVMIYTPQLFSNPEEKKRLNGRLFQHSYHPHIMAFNPLNINDSPVISDIQAWKIVFMQILGYTLGVPANSDHNKAGNCTRRECVMYPKPDWRAVMSVLLLNGMPYDFCHKCKAELKEAKERCIKQPLPLIISNTKEKQ
;
A
#
# COMPACT_ATOMS: atom_id res chain seq x y z
N MET A 1 31.36 18.19 9.04
CA MET A 1 30.48 17.39 8.15
C MET A 1 30.77 17.59 6.66
N LYS A 2 30.76 18.81 6.08
CA LYS A 2 31.02 19.03 4.63
C LYS A 2 32.35 18.45 4.08
N LYS A 3 33.45 18.52 4.84
CA LYS A 3 34.76 17.97 4.39
C LYS A 3 34.77 16.44 4.37
N LEU A 4 34.21 15.79 5.39
CA LEU A 4 34.05 14.33 5.45
C LEU A 4 33.16 13.81 4.30
N PHE A 5 32.15 14.60 3.93
CA PHE A 5 31.22 14.32 2.84
C PHE A 5 31.91 14.36 1.47
N ILE A 6 32.71 15.39 1.20
CA ILE A 6 33.49 15.48 -0.04
C ILE A 6 34.49 14.32 -0.13
N SER A 7 35.13 13.96 0.99
CA SER A 7 36.06 12.83 1.04
C SER A 7 35.38 11.49 0.76
N LEU A 8 34.19 11.22 1.33
CA LEU A 8 33.41 10.01 1.04
C LEU A 8 32.94 9.96 -0.41
N LEU A 9 32.46 11.08 -0.95
CA LEU A 9 32.00 11.17 -2.35
C LEU A 9 33.15 10.91 -3.33
N ILE A 10 34.33 11.50 -3.07
CA ILE A 10 35.57 11.24 -3.81
C ILE A 10 35.96 9.77 -3.69
N LEU A 11 35.91 9.19 -2.48
CA LEU A 11 36.23 7.77 -2.26
C LEU A 11 35.31 6.85 -3.08
N PHE A 12 33.99 7.08 -3.07
CA PHE A 12 33.03 6.29 -3.85
C PHE A 12 33.20 6.45 -5.36
N THR A 13 33.59 7.64 -5.84
CA THR A 13 33.90 7.84 -7.26
C THR A 13 35.22 7.20 -7.67
N LEU A 14 36.21 7.16 -6.78
CA LEU A 14 37.55 6.60 -7.05
C LEU A 14 37.59 5.08 -6.92
N THR A 15 36.74 4.46 -6.08
CA THR A 15 36.72 3.00 -5.91
C THR A 15 35.92 2.25 -6.98
N GLY A 16 35.35 2.95 -7.98
CA GLY A 16 34.66 2.30 -9.10
C GLY A 16 33.39 1.54 -8.71
N CYS A 17 32.89 1.70 -7.49
CA CYS A 17 31.60 1.16 -7.04
C CYS A 17 30.46 1.91 -7.75
N THR A 18 30.21 1.56 -9.00
CA THR A 18 29.01 1.97 -9.72
C THR A 18 27.86 1.07 -9.26
N LEU A 19 27.00 1.59 -8.37
CA LEU A 19 25.69 0.98 -8.13
C LEU A 19 24.83 1.26 -9.36
N THR A 20 25.00 0.48 -10.41
CA THR A 20 24.21 0.60 -11.65
C THR A 20 22.73 0.48 -11.29
N PRO A 21 21.85 1.38 -11.75
CA PRO A 21 20.41 1.22 -11.54
C PRO A 21 20.03 -0.14 -12.13
N MET A 22 19.41 -1.01 -11.32
CA MET A 22 18.86 -2.25 -11.87
C MET A 22 17.88 -1.91 -12.99
N SER A 23 17.97 -2.65 -14.10
CA SER A 23 16.95 -2.62 -15.14
C SER A 23 15.58 -2.88 -14.50
N PHE A 24 14.57 -2.19 -15.01
CA PHE A 24 13.21 -2.63 -14.81
C PHE A 24 12.98 -3.76 -15.81
N ASP A 25 12.73 -4.97 -15.33
CA ASP A 25 12.72 -6.18 -16.16
C ASP A 25 11.44 -6.35 -17.00
N ASN A 26 10.58 -5.33 -17.10
CA ASN A 26 9.40 -5.31 -17.96
C ASN A 26 9.05 -3.88 -18.39
N ASP A 27 8.43 -3.75 -19.57
CA ASP A 27 7.92 -2.48 -20.06
C ASP A 27 6.63 -2.04 -19.33
N ALA A 28 6.30 -0.76 -19.48
CA ALA A 28 5.18 -0.11 -18.83
C ALA A 28 3.83 -0.72 -19.26
N SER A 29 3.06 -1.27 -18.34
CA SER A 29 1.60 -1.35 -18.50
C SER A 29 0.98 -0.15 -17.79
N SER A 30 0.23 0.68 -18.53
CA SER A 30 -0.62 1.69 -17.90
C SER A 30 -1.57 0.99 -16.92
N GLN A 31 -1.63 1.48 -15.68
CA GLN A 31 -2.67 1.07 -14.74
C GLN A 31 -3.68 2.21 -14.61
N ASN A 32 -4.92 1.86 -14.31
CA ASN A 32 -5.98 2.85 -14.16
C ASN A 32 -6.02 3.38 -12.73
N ILE A 33 -6.26 4.68 -12.59
CA ILE A 33 -6.60 5.27 -11.29
C ILE A 33 -7.84 4.57 -10.73
N ASN A 34 -7.79 4.23 -9.44
CA ASN A 34 -8.91 3.63 -8.74
C ASN A 34 -9.97 4.68 -8.40
N THR A 35 -10.85 4.96 -9.37
CA THR A 35 -11.91 5.95 -9.23
C THR A 35 -12.91 5.61 -8.13
N SER A 36 -13.06 4.33 -7.76
CA SER A 36 -13.95 3.92 -6.65
C SER A 36 -13.53 4.49 -5.31
N LEU A 37 -12.21 4.71 -5.11
CA LEU A 37 -11.66 5.33 -3.91
C LEU A 37 -11.43 6.83 -4.11
N VAL A 38 -10.84 7.25 -5.23
CA VAL A 38 -10.53 8.68 -5.47
C VAL A 38 -11.79 9.53 -5.54
N CYS A 39 -12.88 9.01 -6.12
CA CYS A 39 -14.17 9.70 -6.21
C CYS A 39 -15.12 9.38 -5.04
N ALA A 40 -14.68 8.61 -4.04
CA ALA A 40 -15.58 8.16 -2.98
C ALA A 40 -16.05 9.34 -2.12
N LYS A 41 -17.34 9.39 -1.77
CA LYS A 41 -17.84 10.37 -0.79
C LYS A 41 -17.39 10.04 0.63
N GLN A 42 -17.27 8.75 0.92
CA GLN A 42 -16.79 8.17 2.17
C GLN A 42 -15.80 7.06 1.84
N ILE A 43 -14.87 6.72 2.73
CA ILE A 43 -14.11 5.47 2.65
C ILE A 43 -14.19 4.80 4.01
N ASP A 44 -14.53 3.52 4.01
CA ASP A 44 -14.64 2.70 5.21
C ASP A 44 -13.37 1.86 5.35
N LEU A 45 -12.59 2.11 6.39
CA LEU A 45 -11.34 1.41 6.65
C LEU A 45 -11.53 0.42 7.78
N TYR A 46 -11.25 -0.86 7.50
CA TYR A 46 -11.44 -1.99 8.40
C TYR A 46 -10.10 -2.62 8.76
N PRO A 47 -9.53 -2.29 9.92
CA PRO A 47 -8.33 -2.94 10.42
C PRO A 47 -8.61 -4.37 10.89
N LEU A 48 -7.73 -5.30 10.55
CA LEU A 48 -7.72 -6.68 11.02
C LEU A 48 -6.35 -6.99 11.62
N SER A 49 -6.30 -7.25 12.93
CA SER A 49 -5.08 -7.63 13.66
C SER A 49 -5.10 -9.14 13.92
N ILE A 50 -4.08 -9.83 13.43
CA ILE A 50 -3.84 -11.25 13.69
C ILE A 50 -2.71 -11.36 14.72
N ASN A 51 -2.94 -12.12 15.79
CA ASN A 51 -1.95 -12.37 16.84
C ASN A 51 -1.32 -11.07 17.37
N GLU A 52 -2.15 -10.06 17.61
CA GLU A 52 -1.79 -8.76 18.18
C GLU A 52 -0.82 -7.91 17.32
N ALA A 53 -0.55 -8.31 16.08
CA ALA A 53 0.21 -7.50 15.15
C ALA A 53 -0.51 -6.17 14.88
N ASN A 54 0.21 -5.06 15.03
CA ASN A 54 -0.30 -3.71 14.80
C ASN A 54 0.82 -2.79 14.29
N PRO A 55 0.49 -1.77 13.48
CA PRO A 55 1.46 -0.77 13.06
C PRO A 55 1.72 0.24 14.19
N PRO A 56 2.84 0.97 14.15
CA PRO A 56 3.02 2.17 14.96
C PRO A 56 1.91 3.18 14.67
N GLN A 57 1.26 3.69 15.72
CA GLN A 57 0.14 4.64 15.59
C GLN A 57 0.50 5.87 14.76
N GLU A 58 1.74 6.37 14.90
CA GLU A 58 2.21 7.53 14.14
C GLU A 58 2.22 7.26 12.63
N ALA A 59 2.66 6.08 12.20
CA ALA A 59 2.67 5.71 10.78
C ALA A 59 1.24 5.53 10.25
N PHE A 60 0.35 4.92 11.05
CA PHE A 60 -1.06 4.78 10.67
C PHE A 60 -1.76 6.14 10.54
N ASN A 61 -1.51 7.07 11.46
CA ASN A 61 -2.02 8.44 11.37
C ASN A 61 -1.50 9.17 10.12
N HIS A 62 -0.22 8.94 9.75
CA HIS A 62 0.33 9.46 8.51
C HIS A 62 -0.38 8.90 7.27
N TYR A 63 -0.64 7.60 7.23
CA TYR A 63 -1.43 6.96 6.17
C TYR A 63 -2.82 7.59 6.06
N LEU A 64 -3.55 7.75 7.18
CA LEU A 64 -4.89 8.36 7.18
C LEU A 64 -4.87 9.80 6.66
N LYS A 65 -3.86 10.59 7.05
CA LYS A 65 -3.68 11.96 6.54
C LYS A 65 -3.53 11.97 5.02
N LYS A 66 -2.70 11.07 4.48
CA LYS A 66 -2.43 10.97 3.04
C LYS A 66 -3.59 10.41 2.25
N LEU A 67 -4.30 9.42 2.79
CA LEU A 67 -5.55 8.93 2.21
C LEU A 67 -6.56 10.07 2.07
N LYS A 68 -6.75 10.89 3.11
CA LYS A 68 -7.64 12.07 3.06
C LYS A 68 -7.22 13.09 2.00
N GLU A 69 -5.92 13.40 1.95
CA GLU A 69 -5.34 14.33 0.97
C GLU A 69 -5.71 13.93 -0.47
N TYR A 70 -5.55 12.64 -0.79
CA TYR A 70 -5.68 12.12 -2.15
C TYR A 70 -7.07 11.60 -2.53
N THR A 71 -7.98 11.43 -1.57
CA THR A 71 -9.34 10.92 -1.81
C THR A 71 -10.40 11.88 -1.24
N THR A 72 -11.03 11.53 -0.13
CA THR A 72 -12.07 12.28 0.59
C THR A 72 -11.68 12.56 2.03
N ASN A 73 -12.22 13.63 2.61
CA ASN A 73 -12.05 13.94 4.03
C ASN A 73 -12.89 13.04 4.95
N ASN A 74 -13.90 12.35 4.42
CA ASN A 74 -14.78 11.47 5.18
C ASN A 74 -14.26 10.03 5.21
N ILE A 75 -13.26 9.77 6.04
CA ILE A 75 -12.71 8.43 6.28
C ILE A 75 -13.25 7.92 7.61
N ILE A 76 -13.95 6.79 7.59
CA ILE A 76 -14.45 6.10 8.78
C ILE A 76 -13.52 4.94 9.09
N VAL A 77 -12.84 5.00 10.24
CA VAL A 77 -12.02 3.90 10.73
C VAL A 77 -12.86 3.07 11.68
N HIS A 78 -13.15 1.83 11.29
CA HIS A 78 -13.92 0.89 12.08
C HIS A 78 -13.08 0.27 13.20
N GLU A 79 -13.75 -0.34 14.18
CA GLU A 79 -13.07 -1.05 15.27
C GLU A 79 -12.17 -2.17 14.69
N THR A 80 -10.94 -2.25 15.19
CA THR A 80 -10.00 -3.30 14.78
C THR A 80 -10.54 -4.68 15.13
N MET A 81 -10.80 -5.48 14.11
CA MET A 81 -11.10 -6.89 14.32
C MET A 81 -9.85 -7.61 14.79
N LYS A 82 -9.93 -8.31 15.93
CA LYS A 82 -8.83 -9.11 16.46
C LYS A 82 -9.10 -10.60 16.25
N LEU A 83 -8.13 -11.28 15.63
CA LEU A 83 -8.10 -12.71 15.45
C LEU A 83 -6.86 -13.30 16.13
N SER A 84 -7.05 -14.46 16.75
CA SER A 84 -5.97 -15.29 17.26
C SER A 84 -6.03 -16.63 16.54
N MET A 85 -4.90 -17.06 15.98
CA MET A 85 -4.76 -18.32 15.25
C MET A 85 -3.32 -18.85 15.36
N GLU A 86 -3.15 -20.13 15.10
CA GLU A 86 -1.84 -20.79 15.04
C GLU A 86 -0.97 -20.14 13.96
N GLU A 87 0.29 -19.87 14.29
CA GLU A 87 1.22 -19.11 13.43
C GLU A 87 1.39 -19.72 12.04
N GLU A 88 1.45 -21.05 11.95
CA GLU A 88 1.56 -21.80 10.70
C GLU A 88 0.36 -21.59 9.74
N LYS A 89 -0.81 -21.21 10.28
CA LYS A 89 -2.05 -21.02 9.52
C LYS A 89 -2.26 -19.60 9.03
N VAL A 90 -1.48 -18.66 9.56
CA VAL A 90 -1.62 -17.23 9.28
C VAL A 90 -1.44 -16.92 7.79
N ASN A 91 -0.40 -17.46 7.16
CA ASN A 91 -0.12 -17.20 5.74
C ASN A 91 -1.24 -17.72 4.83
N ASP A 92 -1.72 -18.94 5.08
CA ASP A 92 -2.81 -19.54 4.31
C ASP A 92 -4.10 -18.74 4.48
N PHE A 93 -4.43 -18.34 5.71
CA PHE A 93 -5.58 -17.48 5.97
C PHE A 93 -5.49 -16.15 5.21
N VAL A 94 -4.37 -15.43 5.32
CA VAL A 94 -4.17 -14.13 4.67
C VAL A 94 -4.23 -14.25 3.14
N LYS A 95 -3.61 -15.30 2.58
CA LYS A 95 -3.65 -15.60 1.15
C LYS A 95 -5.07 -15.89 0.70
N ASN A 96 -5.75 -16.83 1.35
CA ASN A 96 -7.09 -17.27 1.00
C ASN A 96 -8.11 -16.13 1.09
N TYR A 97 -8.03 -15.31 2.13
CA TYR A 97 -8.92 -14.16 2.23
C TYR A 97 -8.62 -13.09 1.18
N GLY A 98 -7.35 -12.76 0.96
CA GLY A 98 -6.94 -11.77 -0.03
C GLY A 98 -7.22 -12.18 -1.48
N ASP A 99 -7.12 -13.47 -1.80
CA ASP A 99 -7.46 -14.04 -3.11
C ASP A 99 -8.98 -14.34 -3.23
N GLU A 100 -9.77 -13.99 -2.21
CA GLU A 100 -11.21 -14.25 -2.10
C GLU A 100 -11.64 -15.74 -2.14
N THR A 101 -10.71 -16.67 -2.01
CA THR A 101 -10.96 -18.10 -1.86
C THR A 101 -11.24 -18.41 -0.38
N LEU A 102 -12.47 -18.18 0.06
CA LEU A 102 -12.90 -18.28 1.47
C LEU A 102 -12.70 -19.69 2.08
N HIS A 103 -11.54 -19.92 2.69
CA HIS A 103 -11.26 -21.06 3.56
C HIS A 103 -11.11 -20.59 5.00
N ILE A 104 -12.16 -20.78 5.81
CA ILE A 104 -12.25 -20.29 7.20
C ILE A 104 -12.32 -21.43 8.24
N TYR A 105 -11.94 -22.65 7.84
CA TYR A 105 -12.13 -23.87 8.65
C TYR A 105 -11.28 -23.89 9.93
N ASP A 106 -10.18 -23.14 9.97
CA ASP A 106 -9.24 -23.12 11.07
C ASP A 106 -9.54 -22.10 12.19
N LEU A 107 -10.61 -21.31 12.03
CA LEU A 107 -11.04 -20.40 13.08
C LEU A 107 -11.94 -21.12 14.08
N SER A 108 -11.75 -20.84 15.38
CA SER A 108 -12.73 -21.21 16.40
C SER A 108 -14.12 -20.69 16.02
N LYS A 109 -15.20 -21.41 16.39
CA LYS A 109 -16.58 -21.03 16.00
C LYS A 109 -16.88 -19.55 16.26
N LYS A 110 -16.50 -19.03 17.43
CA LYS A 110 -16.67 -17.62 17.79
C LYS A 110 -15.92 -16.67 16.85
N ASN A 111 -14.65 -16.97 16.54
CA ASN A 111 -13.84 -16.14 15.63
C ASN A 111 -14.36 -16.22 14.20
N ARG A 112 -14.81 -17.40 13.76
CA ARG A 112 -15.43 -17.62 12.46
C ARG A 112 -16.69 -16.78 12.28
N ASP A 113 -17.61 -16.80 13.25
CA ASP A 113 -18.87 -16.06 13.17
C ASP A 113 -18.62 -14.54 13.16
N ARG A 114 -17.68 -14.05 13.98
CA ARG A 114 -17.22 -12.65 13.95
C ARG A 114 -16.59 -12.29 12.60
N PHE A 115 -15.77 -13.18 12.03
CA PHE A 115 -15.11 -12.95 10.75
C PHE A 115 -16.11 -12.92 9.59
N LEU A 116 -17.12 -13.78 9.60
CA LEU A 116 -18.20 -13.76 8.62
C LEU A 116 -18.99 -12.44 8.67
N GLN A 117 -19.27 -11.91 9.86
CA GLN A 117 -19.88 -10.58 10.01
C GLN A 117 -18.98 -9.47 9.48
N PHE A 118 -17.68 -9.52 9.79
CA PHE A 118 -16.68 -8.59 9.28
C PHE A 118 -16.61 -8.62 7.74
N ILE A 119 -16.59 -9.81 7.12
CA ILE A 119 -16.61 -9.94 5.65
C ILE A 119 -17.87 -9.30 5.07
N LYS A 120 -19.04 -9.54 5.69
CA LYS A 120 -20.30 -8.95 5.24
C LYS A 120 -20.25 -7.41 5.28
N GLN A 121 -19.67 -6.83 6.32
CA GLN A 121 -19.50 -5.39 6.48
C GLN A 121 -18.51 -4.82 5.46
N THR A 122 -17.33 -5.43 5.34
CA THR A 122 -16.29 -4.97 4.40
C THR A 122 -16.76 -5.02 2.95
N LYS A 123 -17.57 -6.01 2.57
CA LYS A 123 -18.18 -6.14 1.24
C LYS A 123 -19.40 -5.23 1.00
N ALA A 124 -19.85 -4.44 1.97
CA ALA A 124 -21.05 -3.62 1.81
C ALA A 124 -20.91 -2.49 0.78
N THR A 125 -19.71 -1.90 0.62
CA THR A 125 -19.52 -0.68 -0.20
C THR A 125 -18.21 -0.68 -0.96
N LYS A 126 -18.20 -0.39 -2.27
CA LYS A 126 -17.01 -0.49 -3.17
C LYS A 126 -15.75 0.30 -2.76
N ASN A 127 -15.92 1.20 -1.79
CA ASN A 127 -14.93 2.09 -1.21
C ASN A 127 -14.41 1.59 0.15
N SER A 128 -14.62 0.30 0.48
CA SER A 128 -14.06 -0.32 1.68
C SER A 128 -12.61 -0.73 1.47
N ILE A 129 -11.78 -0.46 2.48
CA ILE A 129 -10.38 -0.83 2.54
C ILE A 129 -10.18 -1.78 3.73
N VAL A 130 -9.57 -2.94 3.51
CA VAL A 130 -9.21 -3.88 4.58
C VAL A 130 -7.71 -3.87 4.79
N MET A 131 -7.27 -3.58 6.01
CA MET A 131 -5.86 -3.56 6.41
C MET A 131 -5.55 -4.71 7.35
N ILE A 132 -4.87 -5.72 6.85
CA ILE A 132 -4.47 -6.90 7.62
C ILE A 132 -3.07 -6.68 8.20
N TYR A 133 -2.95 -6.73 9.52
CA TYR A 133 -1.68 -6.73 10.24
C TYR A 133 -1.44 -8.14 10.75
N THR A 134 -0.31 -8.72 10.38
CA THR A 134 -0.03 -10.14 10.60
C THR A 134 1.42 -10.35 11.02
N PRO A 135 1.72 -11.29 11.95
CA PRO A 135 3.10 -11.58 12.34
C PRO A 135 3.91 -12.23 11.21
N GLN A 136 3.23 -12.82 10.22
CA GLN A 136 3.86 -13.45 9.07
C GLN A 136 3.16 -13.06 7.77
N LEU A 137 3.94 -12.86 6.72
CA LEU A 137 3.42 -12.60 5.38
C LEU A 137 4.36 -13.22 4.34
N PHE A 138 3.95 -14.38 3.82
CA PHE A 138 4.61 -15.16 2.76
C PHE A 138 6.10 -15.43 3.03
N SER A 139 6.35 -16.45 3.84
CA SER A 139 7.67 -17.00 4.08
C SER A 139 8.03 -17.98 2.95
N ASN A 140 8.60 -17.50 1.84
CA ASN A 140 9.51 -18.37 1.10
C ASN A 140 10.90 -18.15 1.71
N PRO A 141 11.58 -19.18 2.25
CA PRO A 141 12.94 -19.06 2.78
C PRO A 141 13.93 -18.38 1.81
N GLU A 142 13.68 -18.49 0.50
CA GLU A 142 14.48 -17.86 -0.55
C GLU A 142 14.06 -16.41 -0.87
N GLU A 143 12.82 -15.99 -0.57
CA GLU A 143 12.34 -14.62 -0.78
C GLU A 143 12.42 -13.80 0.51
N LYS A 144 13.65 -13.46 0.94
CA LYS A 144 13.89 -12.43 1.96
C LYS A 144 13.56 -11.03 1.43
N LYS A 145 12.34 -10.80 0.95
CA LYS A 145 11.89 -9.47 0.51
C LYS A 145 11.58 -8.62 1.74
N ARG A 146 12.60 -7.91 2.22
CA ARG A 146 12.50 -6.89 3.28
C ARG A 146 11.76 -5.65 2.74
N LEU A 147 10.96 -4.99 3.60
CA LEU A 147 10.18 -3.77 3.31
C LEU A 147 9.03 -3.89 2.30
N ASN A 148 8.15 -4.89 2.42
CA ASN A 148 6.97 -4.97 1.57
C ASN A 148 5.68 -5.16 2.36
N GLY A 149 4.64 -4.43 1.95
CA GLY A 149 3.25 -4.84 2.14
C GLY A 149 2.76 -5.59 0.90
N ARG A 150 1.58 -6.19 0.96
CA ARG A 150 0.94 -6.82 -0.19
C ARG A 150 -0.41 -6.19 -0.45
N LEU A 151 -0.65 -5.79 -1.69
CA LEU A 151 -1.99 -5.46 -2.21
C LEU A 151 -2.53 -6.69 -2.97
N PHE A 152 -3.76 -7.09 -2.69
CA PHE A 152 -4.40 -8.20 -3.39
C PHE A 152 -5.18 -7.69 -4.61
N GLN A 153 -4.55 -7.76 -5.79
CA GLN A 153 -5.07 -7.16 -7.02
C GLN A 153 -6.39 -7.77 -7.53
N HIS A 154 -6.74 -8.99 -7.12
CA HIS A 154 -7.98 -9.67 -7.51
C HIS A 154 -9.16 -9.33 -6.61
N SER A 155 -8.93 -8.64 -5.49
CA SER A 155 -9.97 -8.13 -4.62
C SER A 155 -10.52 -6.82 -5.20
N TYR A 156 -11.37 -6.91 -6.21
CA TYR A 156 -11.99 -5.72 -6.82
C TYR A 156 -12.84 -4.95 -5.79
N HIS A 157 -13.32 -5.63 -4.76
CA HIS A 157 -14.01 -5.06 -3.60
C HIS A 157 -14.23 -6.11 -2.48
N PRO A 158 -13.76 -5.88 -1.24
CA PRO A 158 -13.02 -4.72 -0.73
C PRO A 158 -11.58 -4.65 -1.24
N HIS A 159 -10.93 -3.49 -1.11
CA HIS A 159 -9.50 -3.34 -1.40
C HIS A 159 -8.70 -3.93 -0.24
N ILE A 160 -8.16 -5.15 -0.42
CA ILE A 160 -7.46 -5.87 0.65
C ILE A 160 -5.95 -5.65 0.56
N MET A 161 -5.35 -5.28 1.69
CA MET A 161 -3.89 -5.19 1.85
C MET A 161 -3.42 -5.85 3.15
N ALA A 162 -2.19 -6.36 3.13
CA ALA A 162 -1.57 -7.03 4.27
C ALA A 162 -0.15 -6.51 4.57
N PHE A 163 0.20 -6.49 5.85
CA PHE A 163 1.47 -5.96 6.37
C PHE A 163 2.04 -6.88 7.44
N ASN A 164 3.36 -7.06 7.41
CA ASN A 164 4.10 -7.82 8.42
C ASN A 164 5.11 -6.92 9.16
N PRO A 165 4.95 -6.69 10.48
CA PRO A 165 5.91 -5.93 11.27
C PRO A 165 7.35 -6.45 11.17
N LEU A 166 7.57 -7.77 11.16
CA LEU A 166 8.93 -8.34 11.05
C LEU A 166 9.62 -7.92 9.75
N ASN A 167 8.87 -7.91 8.63
CA ASN A 167 9.42 -7.50 7.33
C ASN A 167 9.71 -6.00 7.25
N ILE A 168 9.03 -5.19 8.07
CA ILE A 168 9.08 -3.73 8.01
C ILE A 168 10.09 -3.16 9.02
N ASN A 169 10.13 -3.70 10.24
CA ASN A 169 10.95 -3.20 11.34
C ASN A 169 12.44 -3.57 11.20
N ASP A 170 12.79 -4.60 10.43
CA ASP A 170 14.19 -5.04 10.24
C ASP A 170 14.95 -4.26 9.14
N SER A 171 14.60 -2.99 8.92
CA SER A 171 15.29 -2.15 7.95
C SER A 171 16.61 -1.59 8.51
N PRO A 172 17.77 -1.84 7.87
CA PRO A 172 19.07 -1.50 8.47
C PRO A 172 19.41 0.00 8.49
N VAL A 173 18.61 0.88 7.86
CA VAL A 173 19.00 2.28 7.60
C VAL A 173 17.96 3.30 8.06
N ILE A 174 16.79 2.87 8.55
CA ILE A 174 15.70 3.76 8.97
C ILE A 174 15.00 3.22 10.21
N SER A 175 14.35 4.11 10.97
CA SER A 175 13.49 3.70 12.08
C SER A 175 12.25 2.95 11.59
N ASP A 176 11.70 2.07 12.44
CA ASP A 176 10.46 1.33 12.18
C ASP A 176 9.34 2.25 11.69
N ILE A 177 9.13 3.39 12.35
CA ILE A 177 8.09 4.36 11.98
C ILE A 177 8.28 4.85 10.54
N GLN A 178 9.52 5.11 10.12
CA GLN A 178 9.82 5.53 8.76
C GLN A 178 9.61 4.40 7.75
N ALA A 179 9.99 3.17 8.11
CA ALA A 179 9.76 1.98 7.28
C ALA A 179 8.25 1.77 7.05
N TRP A 180 7.45 1.83 8.12
CA TRP A 180 6.00 1.75 8.04
C TRP A 180 5.39 2.85 7.20
N LYS A 181 5.84 4.11 7.35
CA LYS A 181 5.36 5.23 6.50
C LYS A 181 5.63 4.96 5.02
N ILE A 182 6.81 4.47 4.66
CA ILE A 182 7.16 4.16 3.27
C ILE A 182 6.26 3.05 2.72
N VAL A 183 6.16 1.93 3.44
CA VAL A 183 5.37 0.78 3.01
C VAL A 183 3.88 1.13 2.90
N PHE A 184 3.33 1.85 3.88
CA PHE A 184 1.95 2.34 3.82
C PHE A 184 1.71 3.25 2.62
N MET A 185 2.65 4.15 2.32
CA MET A 185 2.52 5.04 1.18
C MET A 185 2.66 4.32 -0.16
N GLN A 186 3.52 3.30 -0.25
CA GLN A 186 3.64 2.46 -1.43
C GLN A 186 2.35 1.69 -1.70
N ILE A 187 1.83 1.00 -0.68
CA ILE A 187 0.57 0.27 -0.80
C ILE A 187 -0.60 1.21 -1.08
N LEU A 188 -0.65 2.41 -0.47
CA LEU A 188 -1.63 3.44 -0.82
C LEU A 188 -1.54 3.81 -2.30
N GLY A 189 -0.33 4.01 -2.83
CA GLY A 189 -0.13 4.36 -4.23
C GLY A 189 -0.67 3.29 -5.17
N TYR A 190 -0.33 2.02 -4.94
CA TYR A 190 -0.90 0.91 -5.71
C TYR A 190 -2.43 0.82 -5.56
N THR A 191 -2.94 1.03 -4.34
CA THR A 191 -4.38 0.99 -4.05
C THR A 191 -5.14 2.09 -4.80
N LEU A 192 -4.55 3.27 -4.94
CA LEU A 192 -5.11 4.39 -5.71
C LEU A 192 -4.83 4.29 -7.22
N GLY A 193 -4.01 3.33 -7.66
CA GLY A 193 -3.67 3.12 -9.07
C GLY A 193 -2.59 4.07 -9.59
N VAL A 194 -1.69 4.56 -8.74
CA VAL A 194 -0.52 5.36 -9.17
C VAL A 194 0.79 4.59 -9.06
N PRO A 195 1.74 4.82 -9.98
CA PRO A 195 1.65 5.70 -11.16
C PRO A 195 0.71 5.14 -12.24
N ALA A 196 -0.16 5.95 -12.82
CA ALA A 196 -1.11 5.50 -13.83
C ALA A 196 -0.54 5.59 -15.25
N ASN A 197 0.12 6.72 -15.55
CA ASN A 197 0.64 7.07 -16.87
C ASN A 197 1.94 6.32 -17.18
N SER A 198 1.99 5.69 -18.35
CA SER A 198 3.16 4.96 -18.89
C SER A 198 4.44 5.79 -18.97
N ASP A 199 4.35 7.13 -19.04
CA ASP A 199 5.51 8.03 -19.07
C ASP A 199 6.42 7.92 -17.84
N HIS A 200 5.85 7.47 -16.71
CA HIS A 200 6.60 7.30 -15.48
C HIS A 200 6.17 6.10 -14.64
N ASN A 201 5.30 5.25 -15.17
CA ASN A 201 5.01 3.92 -14.66
C ASN A 201 5.90 2.92 -15.38
N LYS A 202 6.71 2.16 -14.65
CA LYS A 202 7.41 1.00 -15.19
C LYS A 202 7.23 -0.19 -14.26
N ALA A 203 6.63 -1.26 -14.78
CA ALA A 203 6.23 -2.44 -14.01
C ALA A 203 5.42 -2.10 -12.73
N GLY A 204 4.46 -1.17 -12.82
CA GLY A 204 3.62 -0.72 -11.71
C GLY A 204 4.29 0.30 -10.78
N ASN A 205 5.54 0.70 -11.02
CA ASN A 205 6.33 1.54 -10.12
C ASN A 205 6.68 2.88 -10.75
N CYS A 206 6.88 3.91 -9.92
CA CYS A 206 7.26 5.22 -10.41
C CYS A 206 8.73 5.23 -10.83
N THR A 207 9.07 5.94 -11.91
CA THR A 207 10.47 6.12 -12.35
C THR A 207 11.16 7.35 -11.72
N ARG A 208 10.42 8.16 -10.96
CA ARG A 208 10.92 9.35 -10.25
C ARG A 208 11.49 8.97 -8.89
N ARG A 209 12.75 9.32 -8.63
CA ARG A 209 13.50 8.88 -7.44
C ARG A 209 13.05 9.56 -6.15
N GLU A 210 12.50 10.75 -6.28
CA GLU A 210 11.88 11.50 -5.20
C GLU A 210 10.48 10.96 -4.84
N CYS A 211 9.99 9.94 -5.54
CA CYS A 211 8.70 9.32 -5.27
C CYS A 211 8.85 8.14 -4.32
N VAL A 212 7.94 8.02 -3.35
CA VAL A 212 7.84 6.82 -2.50
C VAL A 212 7.52 5.54 -3.30
N MET A 213 6.90 5.69 -4.47
CA MET A 213 6.62 4.59 -5.43
C MET A 213 7.84 4.18 -6.26
N TYR A 214 9.03 4.73 -6.00
CA TYR A 214 10.28 4.29 -6.63
C TYR A 214 10.68 2.93 -6.04
N PRO A 215 10.86 1.87 -6.85
CA PRO A 215 10.89 0.51 -6.33
C PRO A 215 12.24 0.09 -5.75
N LYS A 216 13.33 0.79 -6.10
CA LYS A 216 14.69 0.37 -5.74
C LYS A 216 15.54 1.59 -5.43
N PRO A 217 16.00 1.79 -4.18
CA PRO A 217 16.94 2.87 -3.88
C PRO A 217 18.26 2.62 -4.62
N ASP A 218 18.52 3.36 -5.71
CA ASP A 218 19.81 3.41 -6.39
C ASP A 218 20.68 4.52 -5.76
N TRP A 219 21.96 4.66 -6.18
CA TRP A 219 22.83 5.71 -5.64
C TRP A 219 22.22 7.11 -5.79
N ARG A 220 21.39 7.31 -6.82
CA ARG A 220 20.74 8.59 -7.09
C ARG A 220 19.59 8.83 -6.11
N ALA A 221 18.86 7.78 -5.70
CA ALA A 221 17.91 7.83 -4.60
C ALA A 221 18.66 8.10 -3.28
N VAL A 222 19.77 7.41 -3.00
CA VAL A 222 20.61 7.67 -1.83
C VAL A 222 21.11 9.11 -1.81
N MET A 223 21.59 9.65 -2.94
CA MET A 223 22.00 11.05 -3.05
C MET A 223 20.82 12.00 -2.86
N SER A 224 19.62 11.67 -3.36
CA SER A 224 18.42 12.46 -3.09
C SER A 224 18.08 12.47 -1.60
N VAL A 225 18.19 11.35 -0.91
CA VAL A 225 17.99 11.23 0.54
C VAL A 225 19.00 12.06 1.31
N LEU A 226 20.28 11.99 0.92
CA LEU A 226 21.39 12.69 1.56
C LEU A 226 21.39 14.20 1.30
N LEU A 227 20.88 14.65 0.13
CA LEU A 227 20.88 16.06 -0.27
C LEU A 227 19.54 16.78 0.01
N LEU A 228 18.41 16.07 0.08
CA LEU A 228 17.05 16.64 0.17
C LEU A 228 16.33 16.36 1.51
N ASN A 229 17.09 16.18 2.60
CA ASN A 229 16.57 16.03 3.97
C ASN A 229 15.81 14.72 4.29
N GLY A 230 16.10 13.60 3.61
CA GLY A 230 15.62 12.28 4.01
C GLY A 230 14.88 11.48 2.94
N MET A 231 14.39 10.30 3.32
CA MET A 231 13.69 9.36 2.43
C MET A 231 12.34 9.92 1.96
N PRO A 232 11.92 9.65 0.70
CA PRO A 232 10.64 10.14 0.22
C PRO A 232 9.48 9.42 0.94
N TYR A 233 8.71 10.18 1.72
CA TYR A 233 7.48 9.69 2.39
C TYR A 233 6.21 10.07 1.63
N ASP A 234 6.33 10.47 0.37
CA ASP A 234 5.20 10.97 -0.40
C ASP A 234 5.36 10.72 -1.90
N PHE A 235 4.27 10.92 -2.62
CA PHE A 235 4.24 10.85 -4.08
C PHE A 235 5.00 12.04 -4.71
N CYS A 236 5.67 11.80 -5.84
CA CYS A 236 6.27 12.87 -6.64
C CYS A 236 5.18 13.74 -7.31
N HIS A 237 5.59 14.86 -7.89
CA HIS A 237 4.67 15.80 -8.56
C HIS A 237 3.84 15.14 -9.68
N LYS A 238 4.38 14.13 -10.39
CA LYS A 238 3.65 13.43 -11.45
C LYS A 238 2.51 12.57 -10.90
N CYS A 239 2.79 11.65 -9.98
CA CYS A 239 1.75 10.81 -9.36
C CYS A 239 0.70 11.67 -8.61
N LYS A 240 1.12 12.77 -7.98
CA LYS A 240 0.20 13.75 -7.37
C LYS A 240 -0.72 14.39 -8.40
N ALA A 241 -0.19 14.76 -9.56
CA ALA A 241 -0.99 15.36 -10.65
C ALA A 241 -2.04 14.36 -11.17
N GLU A 242 -1.70 13.08 -11.31
CA GLU A 242 -2.65 12.04 -11.73
C GLU A 242 -3.84 11.90 -10.76
N LEU A 243 -3.55 11.86 -9.45
CA LEU A 243 -4.59 11.79 -8.41
C LEU A 243 -5.42 13.07 -8.38
N LYS A 244 -4.78 14.24 -8.51
CA LYS A 244 -5.47 15.53 -8.54
C LYS A 244 -6.40 15.63 -9.75
N GLU A 245 -5.93 15.26 -10.93
CA GLU A 245 -6.73 15.27 -12.16
C GLU A 245 -7.92 14.30 -12.05
N ALA A 246 -7.70 13.09 -11.52
CA ALA A 246 -8.79 12.15 -11.26
C ALA A 246 -9.83 12.74 -10.30
N LYS A 247 -9.40 13.33 -9.18
CA LYS A 247 -10.28 13.98 -8.20
C LYS A 247 -11.08 15.14 -8.80
N GLU A 248 -10.44 15.99 -9.61
CA GLU A 248 -11.11 17.09 -10.32
C GLU A 248 -12.16 16.59 -11.32
N ARG A 249 -11.90 15.47 -12.01
CA ARG A 249 -12.88 14.83 -12.90
C ARG A 249 -14.12 14.34 -12.12
N CYS A 250 -13.94 13.77 -10.93
CA CYS A 250 -15.05 13.34 -10.07
C CYS A 250 -16.00 14.50 -9.69
N ILE A 251 -15.45 15.72 -9.56
CA ILE A 251 -16.23 16.93 -9.20
C ILE A 251 -16.98 17.47 -10.42
N LYS A 252 -16.32 17.50 -11.59
CA LYS A 252 -16.87 18.09 -12.83
C LYS A 252 -17.89 17.20 -13.53
N GLN A 253 -17.77 15.88 -13.39
CA GLN A 253 -18.69 14.91 -13.95
C GLN A 253 -19.21 14.03 -12.82
N PRO A 254 -20.34 14.38 -12.17
CA PRO A 254 -21.00 13.41 -11.30
C PRO A 254 -21.28 12.16 -12.15
N LEU A 255 -20.75 11.02 -11.68
CA LEU A 255 -20.93 9.72 -12.34
C LEU A 255 -22.37 9.57 -12.82
N PRO A 256 -22.62 9.14 -14.07
CA PRO A 256 -23.97 8.91 -14.55
C PRO A 256 -24.66 7.98 -13.56
N LEU A 257 -25.78 8.45 -13.00
CA LEU A 257 -26.68 7.64 -12.19
C LEU A 257 -27.02 6.41 -13.03
N ILE A 258 -26.43 5.26 -12.71
CA ILE A 258 -26.88 3.98 -13.23
C ILE A 258 -28.25 3.77 -12.58
N ILE A 259 -29.30 4.23 -13.27
CA ILE A 259 -30.67 3.90 -12.94
C ILE A 259 -30.78 2.40 -13.23
N SER A 260 -30.62 1.59 -12.18
CA SER A 260 -30.94 0.18 -12.24
C SER A 260 -32.44 0.07 -12.48
N ASN A 261 -32.83 -0.12 -13.75
CA ASN A 261 -34.17 -0.54 -14.11
C ASN A 261 -34.35 -1.99 -13.62
N THR A 262 -34.68 -2.14 -12.35
CA THR A 262 -35.26 -3.37 -11.82
C THR A 262 -36.66 -3.47 -12.40
N LYS A 263 -36.78 -4.08 -13.59
CA LYS A 263 -38.07 -4.56 -14.07
C LYS A 263 -38.48 -5.71 -13.15
N GLU A 264 -39.36 -5.41 -12.19
CA GLU A 264 -40.22 -6.41 -11.57
C GLU A 264 -40.97 -7.12 -12.70
N LYS A 265 -40.67 -8.41 -12.89
CA LYS A 265 -41.61 -9.31 -13.56
C LYS A 265 -42.68 -9.65 -12.54
N GLN A 266 -43.89 -9.14 -12.78
CA GLN A 266 -45.14 -9.69 -12.25
C GLN A 266 -45.38 -11.08 -12.83
#